data_AF-A0A2W7AFB1-F1
#
_entry.id   AF-A0A2W7AFB1-F1
#
_cell.length_a   1.000
_cell.length_b   1.000
_cell.length_c   1.000
_cell.angle_alpha   90.00
_cell.angle_beta   90.00
_cell.angle_gamma   90.00
#
_symmetry.space_group_name_H-M   'P 1'
#
loop_
_entity.id
_entity.type
_entity.pdbx_description
1 polymer ?
#
loop_
_entity_poly.entity_id
_entity_poly.type
_entity_poly.pdbx_seq_one_letter_code
_entity_poly.pdbx_strand_id
1 'polypeptide(L)' 'MNRDAFENQLNSDDELLHEYSFDYQKAKPNRFANLSEGKRLNIVVLDEDVAGVFTTPKAVNKVVGALIESMPQS' A
#
# COMPACT_ATOMS: atom_id res chain seq x y z
N MET A 1 8.82 11.07 41.95
CA MET A 1 9.29 11.36 40.58
C MET A 1 8.19 12.18 39.91
N ASN A 2 8.44 13.48 39.70
CA ASN A 2 7.45 14.41 39.15
C ASN A 2 7.19 14.09 37.67
N ARG A 3 5.93 13.81 37.31
CA ARG A 3 5.50 13.54 35.92
C ARG A 3 5.62 14.78 35.03
N ASP A 4 5.50 15.97 35.61
CA ASP A 4 5.46 17.24 34.88
C ASP A 4 6.82 17.70 34.35
N ALA A 5 7.92 17.11 34.83
CA ALA A 5 9.27 17.41 34.34
C ALA A 5 9.61 16.71 33.01
N PHE A 6 8.92 15.61 32.68
CA PHE A 6 9.18 14.84 31.47
C PHE A 6 8.41 15.37 30.24
N GLU A 7 7.26 16.02 30.43
CA GLU A 7 6.46 16.62 29.35
C GLU A 7 7.09 17.90 28.78
N ASN A 8 7.82 18.65 29.62
CA ASN A 8 8.40 19.94 29.24
C ASN A 8 9.72 19.82 28.46
N GLN A 9 10.34 18.63 28.46
CA GLN A 9 11.58 18.36 27.71
C GLN A 9 11.33 17.79 26.30
N LEU A 10 10.10 17.40 25.96
CA LEU A 10 9.75 16.86 24.64
C LEU A 10 9.37 17.94 23.62
N ASN A 11 9.20 19.19 24.05
CA ASN A 11 8.63 20.25 23.20
C ASN A 11 9.62 21.37 22.81
N SER A 12 10.90 21.25 23.13
CA SER A 12 11.89 22.31 22.83
C SER A 12 12.93 21.92 21.78
N ASP A 13 13.21 20.62 21.63
CA ASP A 13 14.19 20.10 20.66
C ASP A 13 13.54 19.35 19.48
N ASP A 14 12.20 19.22 19.49
CA ASP A 14 11.42 18.49 18.46
C ASP A 14 10.74 19.43 17.45
N GLU A 15 11.00 20.75 17.55
CA GLU A 15 10.54 21.73 16.57
C GLU A 15 11.44 21.69 15.34
N LEU A 16 10.88 21.25 14.22
CA LEU A 16 11.52 21.32 12.91
C LEU A 16 11.91 22.76 12.59
N LEU A 17 13.13 22.95 12.07
CA LEU A 17 13.59 24.27 11.63
C LEU A 17 12.63 24.83 10.56
N HIS A 18 12.55 26.16 10.46
CA HIS A 18 11.62 26.86 9.58
C HIS A 18 11.80 26.44 8.10
N GLU A 19 13.02 26.08 7.70
CA GLU A 19 13.36 25.60 6.35
C GLU A 19 12.68 24.27 5.98
N TYR A 20 12.20 23.51 6.97
CA TYR A 20 11.43 22.28 6.76
C TYR A 20 9.92 22.51 6.62
N SER A 21 9.46 23.77 6.70
CA SER A 21 8.07 24.15 6.38
C SER A 21 7.85 24.20 4.87
N PHE A 22 7.73 23.04 4.24
CA PHE A 22 7.48 22.96 2.80
C PHE A 22 6.01 23.26 2.44
N ASP A 23 5.81 24.14 1.45
CA ASP A 23 4.51 24.36 0.83
C ASP A 23 4.21 23.22 -0.16
N TYR A 24 3.60 22.15 0.33
CA TYR A 24 3.27 20.97 -0.46
C TYR A 24 2.26 21.24 -1.58
N GLN A 25 1.54 22.38 -1.58
CA GLN A 25 0.66 22.75 -2.69
C GLN A 25 1.47 23.14 -3.94
N LYS A 26 2.72 23.58 -3.77
CA LYS A 26 3.66 23.88 -4.86
C LYS A 26 4.58 22.71 -5.21
N ALA A 27 4.49 21.60 -4.47
CA ALA A 27 5.27 20.41 -4.76
C ALA A 27 4.85 19.80 -6.10
N LYS A 28 5.79 19.14 -6.78
CA LYS A 28 5.46 18.38 -7.98
C LYS A 28 4.49 17.26 -7.61
N PRO A 29 3.46 17.00 -8.45
CA PRO A 29 2.55 15.88 -8.23
C PRO A 29 3.34 14.57 -8.13
N ASN A 30 2.93 13.70 -7.22
CA ASN A 30 3.60 12.43 -6.98
C ASN A 30 3.61 11.58 -8.27
N ARG A 31 4.80 11.36 -8.85
CA ARG A 31 4.97 10.57 -10.08
C ARG A 31 4.45 9.13 -9.98
N PHE A 32 4.26 8.62 -8.76
CA PHE A 32 3.72 7.29 -8.50
C PHE A 32 2.20 7.28 -8.27
N ALA A 33 1.57 8.44 -8.07
CA ALA A 33 0.11 8.51 -7.90
C ALA A 33 -0.64 8.02 -9.16
N ASN A 34 -0.08 8.31 -10.33
CA ASN A 34 -0.64 7.86 -11.61
C ASN A 34 -0.41 6.38 -11.91
N LEU A 35 0.45 5.69 -11.14
CA LEU A 35 0.76 4.27 -11.35
C LEU A 35 -0.49 3.40 -11.10
N SER A 36 -1.38 3.84 -10.22
CA SER A 36 -2.67 3.19 -9.94
C SER A 36 -3.82 3.66 -10.86
N GLU A 37 -3.73 4.83 -11.47
CA GLU A 37 -4.83 5.39 -12.29
C GLU A 37 -4.95 4.72 -13.66
N GLY A 38 -3.84 4.32 -14.28
CA GLY A 38 -3.85 3.69 -15.61
C GLY A 38 -3.98 2.17 -15.61
N LYS A 39 -3.69 1.52 -14.48
CA LYS A 39 -3.71 0.06 -14.35
C LYS A 39 -4.53 -0.25 -13.11
N ARG A 40 -5.76 -0.74 -13.28
CA ARG A 40 -6.53 -1.30 -12.16
C ARG A 40 -5.71 -2.46 -11.58
N LEU A 41 -4.95 -2.17 -10.52
CA LEU A 41 -4.16 -3.15 -9.82
C LEU A 41 -5.14 -4.00 -9.01
N ASN A 42 -5.56 -5.12 -9.58
CA ASN A 42 -6.34 -6.11 -8.86
C ASN A 42 -5.38 -6.90 -7.96
N ILE A 43 -5.33 -6.50 -6.70
CA ILE A 43 -4.57 -7.20 -5.65
C ILE A 43 -5.52 -8.23 -5.05
N VAL A 44 -5.08 -9.49 -5.04
CA VAL A 44 -5.82 -10.61 -4.45
C VAL A 44 -4.89 -11.27 -3.43
N VAL A 45 -5.39 -11.50 -2.23
CA VAL A 45 -4.68 -12.28 -1.20
C VAL A 45 -5.02 -13.75 -1.43
N LEU A 46 -3.98 -14.59 -1.52
CA LEU A 46 -4.11 -16.04 -1.61
C LEU A 46 -3.73 -16.66 -0.27
N ASP A 47 -4.39 -17.76 0.07
CA ASP A 47 -3.98 -18.59 1.20
C ASP A 47 -2.65 -19.30 0.90
N GLU A 48 -1.95 -19.73 1.96
CA GLU A 48 -0.60 -20.29 1.87
C GLU A 48 -0.53 -21.56 1.00
N ASP A 49 -1.55 -22.40 1.06
CA ASP A 49 -1.68 -23.62 0.26
C ASP A 49 -1.82 -23.32 -1.24
N VAL A 50 -2.58 -22.29 -1.60
CA VAL A 50 -2.74 -21.84 -2.98
C VAL A 50 -1.49 -21.13 -3.48
N ALA A 51 -0.88 -20.29 -2.64
CA ALA A 51 0.33 -19.54 -2.97
C ALA A 51 1.56 -20.46 -3.15
N GLY A 52 1.64 -21.56 -2.40
CA GLY A 52 2.69 -22.57 -2.54
C GLY A 52 2.65 -23.31 -3.89
N VAL A 53 1.45 -23.42 -4.49
CA VAL A 53 1.27 -24.07 -5.80
C VAL A 53 1.40 -23.08 -6.95
N PHE A 54 0.88 -21.86 -6.80
CA PHE A 54 0.87 -20.86 -7.86
C PHE A 54 1.78 -19.66 -7.56
N THR A 55 2.95 -19.65 -8.21
CA THR A 55 3.96 -18.59 -8.03
C THR A 55 3.74 -17.34 -8.87
N THR A 56 2.79 -17.36 -9.81
CA THR A 56 2.52 -16.20 -10.67
C THR A 56 1.02 -15.93 -10.82
N PRO A 57 0.59 -14.65 -10.88
CA PRO A 57 -0.81 -14.31 -11.15
C PRO A 57 -1.34 -14.89 -12.47
N LYS A 58 -0.47 -15.05 -13.48
CA LYS A 58 -0.83 -15.64 -14.77
C LYS A 58 -1.23 -17.12 -14.64
N ALA A 59 -0.53 -17.88 -13.80
CA ALA A 59 -0.84 -19.28 -13.55
C ALA A 59 -2.20 -19.45 -12.86
N VAL A 60 -2.46 -18.62 -11.82
CA VAL A 60 -3.75 -18.60 -11.11
C VAL A 60 -4.90 -18.30 -12.08
N ASN A 61 -4.80 -17.20 -12.83
CA ASN A 61 -5.86 -16.77 -13.73
C ASN A 61 -6.16 -17.80 -14.84
N LYS A 62 -5.14 -18.52 -15.32
CA LYS A 62 -5.35 -19.58 -16.32
C LYS A 62 -6.17 -20.73 -15.77
N VAL A 63 -5.86 -21.18 -14.55
CA VAL A 63 -6.58 -22.30 -13.91
C VAL A 63 -7.99 -21.88 -13.53
N VAL A 64 -8.15 -20.72 -12.89
CA VAL A 64 -9.47 -20.19 -12.51
C VAL A 64 -10.34 -20.00 -13.75
N GLY A 65 -9.80 -19.46 -14.85
CA GLY A 65 -10.52 -19.31 -16.11
C GLY A 65 -10.99 -20.65 -16.69
N ALA A 66 -10.10 -21.65 -16.75
CA ALA A 66 -10.46 -22.99 -17.22
C ALA A 66 -11.53 -23.66 -16.33
N LEU A 67 -11.47 -23.43 -15.02
CA LEU A 67 -12.47 -23.95 -14.09
C LEU A 67 -13.84 -23.30 -14.34
N ILE A 68 -13.88 -21.98 -14.51
CA ILE A 68 -15.10 -21.23 -14.84
C ILE A 68 -15.72 -21.72 -16.16
N GLU A 69 -14.91 -21.98 -17.18
CA GLU A 69 -15.38 -22.53 -18.47
C GLU A 69 -15.97 -23.94 -18.32
N SER A 70 -15.44 -24.73 -17.39
CA SER A 70 -15.93 -26.09 -17.12
C SER A 70 -17.16 -26.13 -16.21
N MET A 71 -17.52 -25.02 -15.57
CA MET A 71 -18.69 -24.94 -14.70
C MET A 71 -19.99 -24.90 -15.52
N PRO A 72 -21.04 -25.62 -15.08
CA PRO A 72 -22.32 -25.59 -15.76
C PRO A 72 -22.87 -24.16 -15.75
N GLN A 73 -23.24 -23.68 -16.94
CA GLN A 73 -23.93 -22.41 -17.07
C GLN A 73 -25.37 -22.65 -16.61
N SER A 74 -25.72 -22.11 -15.44
CA SER A 74 -27.09 -22.19 -14.92
C SER A 74 -28.05 -21.33 -15.73
#